data_AF-A0A9E2DCG3-F1
#
_entry.id   AF-A0A9E2DCG3-F1
#
_cell.length_a   1.000
_cell.length_b   1.000
_cell.length_c   1.000
_cell.angle_alpha   90.00
_cell.angle_beta   90.00
_cell.angle_gamma   90.00
#
_symmetry.space_group_name_H-M   'P 1'
#
loop_
_entity.id
_entity.type
_entity.pdbx_description
1 polymer ?
#
loop_
_entity_poly.entity_id
_entity_poly.type
_entity_poly.pdbx_seq_one_letter_code
_entity_poly.pdbx_strand_id
1 'polypeptide(L)' 'MLSFIGLGFIIVAWLVQYTQPVIKEIKKPFIACYAIGLVFLIIDGFIGGLTMVSIMNIIVLAIASGVFYKSSKA' A
#
# COMPACT_ATOMS: atom_id res chain seq x y z
N MET A 1 -18.48 5.42 1.23
CA MET A 1 -18.35 4.82 2.58
C MET A 1 -17.67 3.46 2.55
N LEU A 2 -18.10 2.52 1.71
CA LEU A 2 -17.47 1.19 1.60
C LEU A 2 -15.96 1.24 1.26
N SER A 3 -15.57 2.16 0.38
CA SER A 3 -14.17 2.34 -0.04
C SER A 3 -13.23 2.69 1.12
N PHE A 4 -13.70 3.46 2.11
CA PHE A 4 -12.90 3.82 3.29
C PHE A 4 -12.67 2.61 4.20
N ILE A 5 -13.69 1.76 4.37
CA ILE A 5 -13.58 0.52 5.12
C ILE A 5 -12.60 -0.43 4.41
N GLY A 6 -12.73 -0.59 3.09
CA GLY A 6 -11.83 -1.41 2.29
C GLY A 6 -10.38 -0.93 2.38
N LEU A 7 -10.13 0.37 2.25
CA LEU A 7 -8.79 0.94 2.43
C LEU A 7 -8.25 0.77 3.84
N GLY A 8 -9.10 0.86 4.87
CA GLY A 8 -8.74 0.56 6.25
C GLY A 8 -8.20 -0.87 6.40
N PHE A 9 -8.90 -1.86 5.86
CA PHE A 9 -8.42 -3.25 5.86
C PHE A 9 -7.10 -3.43 5.10
N ILE A 10 -6.93 -2.74 3.98
CA ILE A 10 -5.69 -2.77 3.20
C ILE A 10 -4.52 -2.20 4.02
N ILE A 11 -4.72 -1.07 4.71
CA ILE A 11 -3.70 -0.48 5.59
C ILE A 11 -3.31 -1.47 6.69
N VAL A 12 -4.31 -2.06 7.38
CA VAL A 12 -4.05 -3.03 8.44
C VAL A 12 -3.30 -4.26 7.91
N ALA A 13 -3.67 -4.79 6.74
CA ALA A 13 -2.99 -5.93 6.12
C ALA A 13 -1.51 -5.63 5.85
N TRP A 14 -1.20 -4.45 5.29
CA TRP A 14 0.19 -4.03 5.06
C TRP A 14 0.96 -3.78 6.35
N LEU A 15 0.31 -3.23 7.39
CA LEU A 15 0.93 -3.07 8.71
C LEU A 15 1.28 -4.43 9.32
N VAL A 16 0.36 -5.40 9.29
CA VAL A 16 0.62 -6.76 9.76
C VAL A 16 1.81 -7.33 8.99
N GLN A 17 1.82 -7.23 7.67
CA GLN A 17 2.94 -7.71 6.84
C GLN A 17 4.27 -7.03 7.19
N TYR A 18 4.25 -5.74 7.48
CA TYR A 18 5.43 -4.98 7.92
C TYR A 18 5.95 -5.43 9.28
N THR A 19 5.06 -5.78 10.21
CA THR A 19 5.44 -6.24 11.57
C THR A 19 5.96 -7.67 11.60
N GLN A 20 5.69 -8.50 10.59
CA GLN A 20 6.17 -9.89 10.58
C GLN A 20 7.71 -9.95 10.59
N PRO A 21 8.33 -10.77 11.46
CA PRO A 21 9.79 -10.84 11.62
C PRO A 21 10.48 -11.44 10.39
N VAL A 22 9.77 -12.26 9.61
CA VAL A 22 10.29 -12.91 8.42
C VAL A 22 9.29 -12.72 7.27
N ILE A 23 9.64 -11.92 6.27
CA ILE A 23 8.85 -11.76 5.04
C ILE A 23 9.31 -12.85 4.06
N LYS A 24 8.89 -14.09 4.28
CA LYS A 24 9.42 -15.24 3.51
C LYS A 24 8.74 -15.46 2.16
N GLU A 25 7.56 -14.90 1.92
CA GLU A 25 6.70 -15.36 0.81
C GLU A 25 6.28 -14.28 -0.20
N ILE A 26 6.52 -12.99 0.06
CA ILE A 26 6.12 -11.94 -0.88
C ILE A 26 7.22 -11.69 -1.92
N LYS A 27 6.87 -11.90 -3.19
CA LYS A 27 7.75 -11.61 -4.32
C LYS A 27 7.93 -10.09 -4.49
N LYS A 28 9.17 -9.59 -4.49
CA LYS A 28 9.47 -8.15 -4.69
C LYS A 28 8.80 -7.54 -5.94
N PRO A 29 8.74 -8.22 -7.11
CA PRO A 29 8.03 -7.68 -8.28
C PRO A 29 6.54 -7.43 -8.03
N PHE A 30 5.90 -8.25 -7.18
CA PHE A 30 4.50 -8.04 -6.81
C PHE A 30 4.32 -6.72 -6.07
N ILE A 31 5.16 -6.44 -5.06
CA ILE A 31 5.08 -5.19 -4.31
C ILE A 31 5.40 -3.98 -5.21
N ALA A 32 6.35 -4.12 -6.14
CA ALA A 32 6.69 -3.06 -7.09
C ALA A 32 5.52 -2.74 -8.03
N CYS A 33 4.88 -3.75 -8.63
CA CYS A 33 3.68 -3.56 -9.45
C CYS A 33 2.52 -2.97 -8.64
N TYR A 34 2.35 -3.42 -7.40
CA TYR A 34 1.34 -2.88 -6.49
C TYR A 34 1.56 -1.39 -6.18
N ALA A 35 2.81 -1.00 -5.90
CA ALA A 35 3.17 0.39 -5.64
C ALA A 35 2.90 1.29 -6.86
N ILE A 36 3.19 0.82 -8.07
CA ILE A 36 2.87 1.55 -9.32
C ILE A 36 1.35 1.73 -9.45
N GLY A 37 0.56 0.68 -9.18
CA GLY A 37 -0.90 0.76 -9.17
C GLY A 37 -1.42 1.80 -8.18
N LEU A 38 -0.85 1.86 -6.97
CA LEU A 38 -1.19 2.89 -5.99
C LEU A 38 -0.88 4.30 -6.47
N VAL A 39 0.25 4.52 -7.15
CA VAL A 39 0.59 5.83 -7.72
C VAL A 39 -0.49 6.28 -8.71
N PHE A 40 -0.97 5.38 -9.58
CA PHE A 40 -2.07 5.71 -10.48
C PHE A 40 -3.37 6.03 -9.74
N LEU A 41 -3.72 5.25 -8.71
CA LEU A 41 -4.92 5.51 -7.89
C LEU A 41 -4.84 6.85 -7.15
N ILE A 42 -3.65 7.26 -6.71
CA ILE A 42 -3.44 8.55 -6.05
C ILE A 42 -3.70 9.69 -7.04
N ILE A 43 -3.10 9.61 -8.24
CA ILE A 43 -3.26 10.61 -9.30
C ILE A 43 -4.72 10.69 -9.72
N ASP A 44 -5.34 9.56 -10.02
CA ASP A 44 -6.75 9.48 -10.42
C ASP A 44 -7.67 10.04 -9.33
N GLY A 45 -7.44 9.68 -8.06
CA GLY A 45 -8.21 10.20 -6.95
C GLY A 45 -8.10 11.71 -6.78
N PHE A 46 -6.94 12.32 -7.06
CA PHE A 46 -6.81 13.78 -7.04
C PHE A 46 -7.53 14.44 -8.21
N ILE A 47 -7.44 13.87 -9.42
CA ILE A 47 -8.16 14.35 -10.60
C ILE A 47 -9.68 14.27 -10.40
N GLY A 48 -10.16 13.19 -9.77
CA GLY A 48 -11.58 12.97 -9.48
C GLY A 48 -12.12 13.70 -8.23
N GLY A 49 -11.31 14.53 -7.56
CA GLY A 49 -11.73 15.26 -6.35
C GLY A 49 -11.90 14.37 -5.10
N LEU A 50 -11.40 13.13 -5.12
CA LEU A 50 -11.44 12.17 -4.03
C LEU A 50 -10.21 12.29 -3.11
N THR A 51 -9.93 13.51 -2.63
CA THR A 51 -8.71 13.84 -1.87
C THR A 51 -8.43 12.89 -0.70
N MET A 52 -9.47 12.55 0.08
CA MET A 52 -9.31 11.65 1.23
C MET A 52 -8.90 10.23 0.82
N VAL A 53 -9.44 9.74 -0.31
CA VAL A 53 -9.08 8.42 -0.86
C VAL A 53 -7.63 8.42 -1.35
N SER A 54 -7.18 9.50 -2.00
CA SER A 54 -5.78 9.66 -2.40
C SER A 54 -4.82 9.69 -1.21
N ILE A 55 -5.16 10.40 -0.14
CA ILE A 55 -4.35 10.46 1.09
C ILE A 55 -4.22 9.05 1.70
N MET A 56 -5.31 8.28 1.77
CA MET A 56 -5.24 6.91 2.27
C MET A 56 -4.36 6.02 1.39
N ASN A 57 -4.44 6.14 0.06
CA ASN A 57 -3.54 5.40 -0.84
C ASN A 57 -2.08 5.81 -0.69
N ILE A 58 -1.77 7.08 -0.38
CA ILE A 58 -0.41 7.53 -0.04
C ILE A 58 0.10 6.80 1.22
N ILE A 59 -0.74 6.68 2.25
CA ILE A 59 -0.38 5.95 3.48
C ILE A 59 -0.09 4.47 3.16
N VAL A 60 -0.96 3.82 2.37
CA VAL A 60 -0.73 2.43 1.95
C VAL A 60 0.59 2.30 1.18
N LEU A 61 0.87 3.24 0.26
CA LEU A 61 2.10 3.25 -0.53
C LEU A 61 3.34 3.36 0.35
N ALA A 62 3.31 4.23 1.37
CA ALA A 62 4.39 4.37 2.33
C ALA A 62 4.67 3.07 3.10
N ILE A 63 3.62 2.39 3.58
CA ILE A 63 3.77 1.12 4.32
C ILE A 63 4.26 0.00 3.37
N ALA A 64 3.68 -0.13 2.18
CA ALA A 64 4.09 -1.11 1.18
C ALA A 64 5.56 -0.92 0.76
N SER A 65 6.02 0.33 0.63
CA SER A 65 7.41 0.67 0.36
C SER A 65 8.33 0.26 1.52
N GLY A 66 7.88 0.44 2.77
CA GLY A 66 8.57 -0.08 3.95
C GLY A 66 8.70 -1.61 3.93
N VAL A 67 7.65 -2.32 3.52
CA VAL A 67 7.67 -3.79 3.36
C VAL A 67 8.63 -4.20 2.23
N PHE A 68 8.62 -3.49 1.10
CA PHE A 68 9.56 -3.75 0.00
C PHE A 68 11.02 -3.64 0.46
N TYR A 69 11.34 -2.56 1.18
CA TYR A 69 12.69 -2.35 1.71
C TYR A 69 13.09 -3.43 2.72
N LYS A 70 12.18 -3.79 3.65
CA LYS A 70 12.40 -4.84 4.63
C LYS A 70 12.59 -6.21 3.97
N SER A 71 11.77 -6.53 2.98
CA SER A 71 11.86 -7.74 2.15
C SER A 71 13.17 -7.82 1.36
N SER A 72 13.85 -6.68 1.13
CA SER A 72 15.17 -6.69 0.48
C SER A 72 16.35 -6.92 1.41
N LYS A 73 16.16 -6.84 2.72
CA LYS A 73 17.19 -7.13 3.73
C LYS A 73 17.10 -8.52 4.33
N ALA A 74 15.95 -9.18 4.17
CA ALA A 74 15.73 -10.58 4.52
C ALA A 74 16.28 -11.50 3.44
#